data_AF-G0P320-F1
#
_entry.id   AF-G0P320-F1
#
_cell.length_a   1.000
_cell.length_b   1.000
_cell.length_c   1.000
_cell.angle_alpha   90.00
_cell.angle_beta   90.00
_cell.angle_gamma   90.00
#
_symmetry.space_group_name_H-M   'P 1'
#
loop_
_entity.id
_entity.type
_entity.pdbx_description
1 polymer ?
#
loop_
_entity_poly.entity_id
_entity_poly.type
_entity_poly.pdbx_seq_one_letter_code
_entity_poly.pdbx_strand_id
1 'polypeptide(L)'
;MSTKPKLLRPQIAIGRGSTISAQSMPLYTKFTFTTSSLTAQYNALKVNTNTSEPITFDAKDPSIDYNTDTWMDPCYKMYIATNATLLVFWINDDIMTCEAMVMVSRPGKVRYPITSLMRTERAGDRC
;
A
#
# COMPACT_ATOMS: atom_id res chain seq x y z
N MET A 1 39.69 20.16 60.70
CA MET A 1 39.34 18.73 60.60
C MET A 1 37.83 18.62 60.35
N SER A 2 37.41 18.30 59.13
CA SER A 2 36.15 17.58 58.86
C SER A 2 36.12 17.18 57.39
N THR A 3 35.70 15.95 57.14
CA THR A 3 35.90 15.16 55.92
C THR A 3 34.58 14.93 55.19
N LYS A 4 34.58 15.20 53.87
CA LYS A 4 33.80 14.55 52.79
C LYS A 4 32.25 14.72 52.81
N PRO A 5 31.49 14.42 51.71
CA PRO A 5 31.91 13.77 50.46
C PRO A 5 31.48 14.45 49.13
N LYS A 6 32.20 14.02 48.10
CA LYS A 6 32.05 14.28 46.67
C LYS A 6 30.86 13.46 46.13
N LEU A 7 29.82 14.12 45.64
CA LEU A 7 28.66 13.47 45.01
C LEU A 7 29.09 12.80 43.69
N LEU A 8 29.08 11.46 43.68
CA LEU A 8 29.17 10.65 42.46
C LEU A 8 27.89 10.84 41.64
N ARG A 9 28.05 11.21 40.36
CA ARG A 9 26.96 11.15 39.38
C ARG A 9 26.69 9.68 39.03
N PRO A 10 25.44 9.21 38.99
CA PRO A 10 25.15 7.93 38.37
C PRO A 10 25.24 8.09 36.85
N GLN A 11 26.30 7.53 36.25
CA GLN A 11 26.26 7.18 34.83
C GLN A 11 25.47 5.88 34.72
N ILE A 12 24.18 5.99 34.38
CA ILE A 12 23.43 4.83 33.92
C ILE A 12 23.86 4.59 32.48
N ALA A 13 24.77 3.63 32.30
CA ALA A 13 25.05 3.03 31.01
C ALA A 13 23.83 2.19 30.61
N ILE A 14 22.89 2.80 29.88
CA ILE A 14 21.85 2.04 29.17
C ILE A 14 22.53 1.43 27.95
N GLY A 15 22.74 0.12 28.02
CA GLY A 15 23.31 -0.68 26.96
C GLY A 15 22.58 -0.47 25.64
N ARG A 16 23.35 -0.64 24.55
CA ARG A 16 22.89 -0.71 23.16
C ARG A 16 21.51 -1.36 23.07
N GLY A 17 20.48 -0.52 22.98
CA GLY A 17 19.20 -0.92 22.45
C GLY A 17 19.42 -1.22 20.98
N SER A 18 19.71 -2.49 20.67
CA SER A 18 19.37 -3.01 19.36
C SER A 18 17.86 -2.84 19.24
N THR A 19 17.44 -1.74 18.61
CA THR A 19 16.10 -1.63 18.05
C THR A 19 16.00 -2.75 17.03
N ILE A 20 15.50 -3.90 17.45
CA ILE A 20 14.91 -4.86 16.53
C ILE A 20 13.73 -4.11 15.95
N SER A 21 13.96 -3.44 14.83
CA SER A 21 12.90 -2.97 13.96
C SER A 21 12.14 -4.24 13.60
N ALA A 22 10.96 -4.42 14.21
CA ALA A 22 10.00 -5.39 13.72
C ALA A 22 9.76 -4.99 12.26
N GLN A 23 10.39 -5.70 11.33
CA GLN A 23 10.10 -5.52 9.92
C GLN A 23 8.62 -5.84 9.77
N SER A 24 7.79 -4.80 9.74
CA SER A 24 6.38 -4.94 9.42
C SER A 24 6.33 -5.72 8.12
N MET A 25 5.63 -6.86 8.12
CA MET A 25 5.50 -7.66 6.90
C MET A 25 5.04 -6.73 5.78
N PRO A 26 5.65 -6.81 4.58
CA PRO A 26 5.24 -5.98 3.45
C PRO A 26 3.73 -6.09 3.23
N LEU A 27 3.06 -4.95 3.06
CA LEU A 27 1.59 -4.93 3.05
C LEU A 27 1.01 -5.77 1.92
N TYR A 28 1.72 -5.89 0.80
CA TYR A 28 1.32 -6.70 -0.35
C TYR A 28 0.99 -8.16 0.00
N THR A 29 1.62 -8.71 1.06
CA THR A 29 1.37 -10.09 1.50
C THR A 29 -0.07 -10.31 2.02
N LYS A 30 -0.77 -9.22 2.35
CA LYS A 30 -2.17 -9.20 2.80
C LYS A 30 -3.16 -8.93 1.67
N PHE A 31 -2.69 -8.95 0.43
CA PHE A 31 -3.51 -8.76 -0.76
C PHE A 31 -3.29 -9.87 -1.78
N THR A 32 -4.39 -10.42 -2.28
CA THR A 32 -4.41 -11.44 -3.33
C THR A 32 -4.95 -10.86 -4.63
N PHE A 33 -4.43 -11.35 -5.76
CA PHE A 33 -5.02 -11.10 -7.07
C PHE A 33 -6.46 -11.62 -7.12
N THR A 34 -7.32 -10.93 -7.86
CA THR A 34 -8.61 -11.51 -8.22
C THR A 34 -8.39 -12.52 -9.36
N THR A 35 -8.86 -13.75 -9.17
CA THR A 35 -8.56 -14.90 -10.06
C THR A 35 -9.47 -14.98 -11.28
N SER A 36 -10.09 -13.87 -11.71
CA SER A 36 -11.02 -13.83 -12.84
C SER A 36 -10.34 -13.29 -14.11
N SER A 37 -10.96 -13.51 -15.27
CA SER A 37 -10.46 -12.96 -16.55
C SER A 37 -10.42 -11.44 -16.50
N LEU A 38 -9.52 -10.82 -17.29
CA LEU A 38 -9.38 -9.36 -17.34
C LEU A 38 -10.72 -8.66 -17.65
N THR A 39 -11.53 -9.24 -18.54
CA THR A 39 -12.89 -8.77 -18.85
C THR A 39 -13.84 -8.86 -17.65
N ALA A 40 -13.77 -9.94 -16.86
CA ALA A 40 -14.58 -10.09 -15.66
C ALA A 40 -14.15 -9.09 -14.58
N GLN A 41 -12.84 -8.90 -14.38
CA GLN A 41 -12.29 -7.86 -13.49
C GLN A 41 -12.78 -6.47 -13.92
N TYR A 42 -12.64 -6.13 -15.20
CA TYR A 42 -13.07 -4.84 -15.74
C TYR A 42 -14.58 -4.61 -15.63
N ASN A 43 -15.38 -5.65 -15.85
CA ASN A 43 -16.83 -5.56 -15.68
C ASN A 43 -17.23 -5.37 -14.21
N ALA A 44 -16.49 -5.94 -13.25
CA ALA A 44 -16.72 -5.69 -11.84
C ALA A 44 -16.52 -4.20 -11.49
N LEU A 45 -15.59 -3.51 -12.16
CA LEU A 45 -15.36 -2.07 -11.93
C LEU A 45 -16.60 -1.21 -12.23
N LYS A 46 -17.49 -1.68 -13.12
CA LYS A 46 -18.72 -0.97 -13.46
C LYS A 46 -19.72 -0.92 -12.32
N VAL A 47 -19.57 -1.72 -11.26
CA VAL A 47 -20.41 -1.67 -10.05
C VAL A 47 -19.62 -1.19 -8.83
N ASN A 48 -18.48 -0.55 -9.05
CA ASN A 48 -17.61 -0.03 -8.02
C ASN A 48 -17.37 1.48 -8.22
N THR A 49 -17.27 2.23 -7.13
CA THR A 49 -16.89 3.65 -7.16
C THR A 49 -15.61 3.86 -6.38
N ASN A 50 -14.83 4.86 -6.79
CA ASN A 50 -13.65 5.30 -6.05
C ASN A 50 -14.04 5.89 -4.71
N THR A 51 -13.24 5.58 -3.69
CA THR A 51 -13.40 6.09 -2.31
C THR A 51 -12.48 7.25 -1.98
N SER A 52 -11.45 7.45 -2.80
CA SER A 52 -10.43 8.46 -2.62
C SER A 52 -9.88 8.93 -3.97
N GLU A 53 -9.06 9.97 -3.94
CA GLU A 53 -8.22 10.32 -5.07
C GLU A 53 -7.25 9.16 -5.38
N PRO A 54 -6.99 8.85 -6.66
CA PRO A 54 -6.01 7.84 -7.03
C PRO A 54 -4.60 8.26 -6.64
N ILE A 55 -3.76 7.28 -6.37
CA ILE A 55 -2.32 7.50 -6.24
C ILE A 55 -1.67 7.18 -7.58
N THR A 56 -0.83 8.08 -8.06
CA THR A 56 -0.12 7.94 -9.33
C THR A 56 1.39 7.90 -9.12
N PHE A 57 2.06 7.05 -9.90
CA PHE A 57 3.51 6.92 -9.95
C PHE A 57 3.95 7.02 -11.41
N ASP A 58 5.03 7.75 -11.67
CA ASP A 58 5.66 7.76 -12.99
C ASP A 58 6.56 6.53 -13.11
N ALA A 59 6.21 5.59 -13.98
CA ALA A 59 6.93 4.33 -14.21
C ALA A 59 8.40 4.52 -14.65
N LYS A 60 8.79 5.75 -15.02
CA LYS A 60 10.17 6.12 -15.34
C LYS A 60 10.90 6.81 -14.19
N ASP A 61 10.25 7.02 -13.04
CA ASP A 61 10.86 7.62 -11.87
C ASP A 61 11.91 6.68 -11.26
N PRO A 62 13.22 7.01 -11.35
CA PRO A 62 14.28 6.15 -10.84
C PRO A 62 14.34 6.12 -9.31
N SER A 63 13.58 6.98 -8.61
CA SER A 63 13.51 7.00 -7.15
C SER A 63 12.57 5.93 -6.59
N ILE A 64 11.73 5.32 -7.45
CA ILE A 64 10.80 4.27 -7.08
C ILE A 64 11.39 2.92 -7.47
N ASP A 65 11.52 2.03 -6.49
CA ASP A 65 11.98 0.67 -6.73
C ASP A 65 10.84 -0.21 -7.25
N TYR A 66 10.65 -0.18 -8.57
CA TYR A 66 9.65 -1.01 -9.24
C TYR A 66 9.95 -2.52 -9.23
N ASN A 67 11.15 -2.93 -8.79
CA ASN A 67 11.53 -4.34 -8.71
C ASN A 67 11.04 -5.02 -7.42
N THR A 68 10.60 -4.24 -6.43
CA THR A 68 10.04 -4.78 -5.18
C THR A 68 8.56 -4.42 -5.07
N ASP A 69 7.75 -5.26 -4.43
CA ASP A 69 6.32 -4.97 -4.24
C ASP A 69 6.06 -3.81 -3.25
N THR A 70 7.11 -3.23 -2.65
CA THR A 70 7.00 -2.16 -1.65
C THR A 70 6.53 -0.82 -2.24
N TRP A 71 6.75 -0.58 -3.55
CA TRP A 71 6.24 0.64 -4.20
C TRP A 71 4.71 0.73 -4.17
N MET A 72 4.02 -0.40 -3.98
CA MET A 72 2.56 -0.46 -3.85
C MET A 72 2.05 -0.18 -2.44
N ASP A 73 2.91 -0.09 -1.43
CA ASP A 73 2.51 0.16 -0.03
C ASP A 73 1.58 1.38 0.14
N PRO A 74 1.78 2.52 -0.56
CA PRO A 74 0.83 3.63 -0.51
C PRO A 74 -0.58 3.24 -0.96
N CYS A 75 -0.70 2.39 -1.99
CA CYS A 75 -1.98 1.88 -2.49
C CYS A 75 -2.69 0.99 -1.46
N TYR A 76 -1.93 0.12 -0.80
CA TYR A 76 -2.46 -0.75 0.26
C TYR A 76 -2.91 0.06 1.49
N LYS A 77 -2.14 1.08 1.88
CA LYS A 77 -2.53 2.00 2.95
C LYS A 77 -3.81 2.75 2.61
N MET A 78 -3.93 3.22 1.37
CA MET A 78 -5.15 3.88 0.88
C MET A 78 -6.36 2.93 0.96
N TYR A 79 -6.24 1.69 0.47
CA TYR A 79 -7.29 0.69 0.56
C TYR A 79 -7.79 0.47 1.99
N ILE A 80 -6.86 0.33 2.94
CA ILE A 80 -7.18 0.12 4.36
C ILE A 80 -7.84 1.36 4.95
N ALA A 81 -7.32 2.55 4.67
CA ALA A 81 -7.81 3.81 5.20
C ALA A 81 -9.24 4.14 4.73
N THR A 82 -9.61 3.72 3.52
CA THR A 82 -10.94 4.01 2.95
C THR A 82 -11.94 2.87 3.13
N ASN A 83 -11.58 1.79 3.81
CA ASN A 83 -12.39 0.56 3.91
C ASN A 83 -12.85 0.06 2.53
N ALA A 84 -11.96 0.14 1.54
CA ALA A 84 -12.27 -0.31 0.19
C ALA A 84 -12.44 -1.84 0.12
N THR A 85 -13.18 -2.30 -0.88
CA THR A 85 -13.37 -3.74 -1.13
C THR A 85 -12.53 -4.24 -2.29
N LEU A 86 -12.10 -3.33 -3.18
CA LEU A 86 -11.29 -3.63 -4.36
C LEU A 86 -10.17 -2.60 -4.51
N LEU A 87 -8.95 -3.07 -4.76
CA LEU A 87 -7.82 -2.25 -5.17
C LEU A 87 -7.57 -2.50 -6.66
N VAL A 88 -7.47 -1.43 -7.45
CA VAL A 88 -7.29 -1.53 -8.89
C VAL A 88 -5.97 -0.88 -9.26
N PHE A 89 -5.20 -1.55 -10.12
CA PHE A 89 -3.96 -1.02 -10.69
C PHE A 89 -4.10 -0.86 -12.20
N TRP A 90 -3.74 0.32 -12.65
CA TRP A 90 -3.76 0.75 -14.04
C TRP A 90 -2.36 1.10 -14.51
N ILE A 91 -2.11 0.90 -15.80
CA ILE A 91 -0.99 1.51 -16.51
C ILE A 91 -1.52 2.18 -17.76
N ASN A 92 -1.24 3.47 -17.90
CA ASN A 92 -1.56 4.21 -19.10
C ASN A 92 -0.34 5.03 -19.49
N ASP A 93 0.19 4.75 -20.68
CA ASP A 93 1.51 5.20 -21.13
C ASP A 93 2.59 4.79 -20.11
N ASP A 94 3.12 5.74 -19.36
CA ASP A 94 4.12 5.52 -18.31
C ASP A 94 3.60 5.89 -16.92
N ILE A 95 2.29 6.08 -16.74
CA ILE A 95 1.71 6.41 -15.44
C ILE A 95 1.03 5.19 -14.85
N MET A 96 1.59 4.69 -13.75
CA MET A 96 0.94 3.69 -12.92
C MET A 96 -0.04 4.40 -11.99
N THR A 97 -1.29 3.96 -11.97
CA THR A 97 -2.32 4.53 -11.09
C THR A 97 -2.95 3.42 -10.26
N CYS A 98 -3.14 3.65 -8.97
CA CYS A 98 -3.94 2.76 -8.13
C CYS A 98 -5.16 3.45 -7.55
N GLU A 99 -6.25 2.71 -7.46
CA GLU A 99 -7.56 3.18 -6.97
C GLU A 99 -8.15 2.22 -5.94
N ALA A 100 -8.58 2.77 -4.81
CA ALA A 100 -9.33 2.04 -3.80
C ALA A 100 -10.83 2.24 -4.05
N MET A 101 -11.55 1.15 -4.31
CA MET A 101 -12.96 1.19 -4.70
C MET A 101 -13.86 0.42 -3.75
N VAL A 102 -15.11 0.87 -3.61
CA VAL A 102 -16.19 0.18 -2.91
C VAL A 102 -17.31 -0.17 -3.87
N MET A 103 -18.02 -1.25 -3.58
CA MET A 103 -19.19 -1.66 -4.35
C MET A 103 -20.33 -0.65 -4.15
N VAL A 104 -21.03 -0.33 -5.25
CA VAL A 104 -22.18 0.58 -5.27
C VAL A 104 -23.35 -0.06 -6.00
N SER A 105 -24.57 0.40 -5.68
CA SER A 105 -25.81 -0.09 -6.30
C SER A 105 -26.10 0.48 -7.68
N ARG A 106 -25.26 1.42 -8.16
CA ARG A 106 -25.39 2.08 -9.46
C ARG A 106 -24.11 1.93 -10.27
N PRO A 107 -24.16 2.09 -11.60
CA PRO A 107 -22.97 2.02 -12.41
C PRO A 107 -21.91 3.04 -11.96
N GLY A 108 -20.74 2.53 -11.59
CA GLY A 108 -19.56 3.33 -11.29
C GLY A 108 -18.90 3.85 -12.56
N LYS A 109 -18.16 4.95 -12.44
CA LYS A 109 -17.34 5.48 -13.53
C LYS A 109 -15.97 4.79 -13.49
N VAL A 110 -15.70 3.98 -14.51
CA VAL A 110 -14.37 3.39 -14.71
C VAL A 110 -13.43 4.46 -15.27
N ARG A 111 -12.21 4.57 -14.71
CA ARG A 111 -11.27 5.64 -15.06
C ARG A 111 -10.65 5.48 -16.44
N TYR A 112 -10.16 4.27 -16.74
CA TYR A 112 -9.38 3.98 -17.94
C TYR A 112 -10.02 2.85 -18.75
N PRO A 113 -9.71 2.72 -20.05
CA PRO A 113 -10.15 1.58 -20.84
C PRO A 113 -9.57 0.26 -20.31
N ILE A 114 -10.19 -0.85 -20.70
CA ILE A 114 -9.74 -2.20 -20.30
C ILE A 114 -8.28 -2.50 -20.68
N THR A 115 -7.79 -1.91 -21.77
CA THR A 115 -6.40 -2.06 -22.22
C THR A 115 -5.37 -1.50 -21.24
N SER A 116 -5.79 -0.61 -20.34
CA SER A 116 -4.94 -0.03 -19.30
C SER A 116 -5.03 -0.80 -17.97
N LEU A 117 -5.92 -1.80 -17.85
CA LEU A 117 -6.08 -2.58 -16.63
C LEU A 117 -4.90 -3.54 -16.47
N MET A 118 -4.10 -3.37 -15.42
CA MET A 118 -3.02 -4.31 -15.11
C MET A 118 -3.54 -5.49 -14.29
N ARG A 119 -4.19 -5.17 -13.16
CA ARG A 119 -4.66 -6.14 -12.19
C ARG A 119 -5.64 -5.50 -11.23
N THR A 120 -6.40 -6.35 -10.57
CA THR A 120 -7.15 -5.99 -9.37
C THR A 120 -6.77 -6.90 -8.23
N GLU A 121 -6.80 -6.34 -7.03
CA GLU A 121 -6.44 -7.02 -5.79
C GLU A 121 -7.53 -6.78 -4.74
N ARG A 122 -7.59 -7.67 -3.75
CA ARG A 122 -8.46 -7.56 -2.58
C ARG A 122 -7.72 -8.05 -1.35
N ALA A 123 -8.21 -7.68 -0.17
CA ALA A 123 -7.72 -8.26 1.07
C ALA A 123 -7.78 -9.79 1.01
N GLY A 124 -6.69 -10.43 1.40
CA GLY A 124 -6.52 -11.88 1.38
C GLY A 124 -5.06 -12.26 1.36
N ASP A 125 -4.72 -13.42 1.92
CA ASP A 125 -3.32 -13.86 1.94
C ASP A 125 -2.84 -14.18 0.52
N ARG A 126 -1.65 -13.70 0.17
CA ARG A 126 -0.99 -14.00 -1.11
C ARG A 126 -0.40 -15.42 -1.03
N CYS A 127 -0.95 -16.35 -1.81
CA CYS A 127 -0.46 -17.72 -1.95
C CYS A 127 0.57 -17.88 -3.07
#